data_AF-A0A2P4XPP3-F1
#
_entry.id   AF-A0A2P4XPP3-F1
#
_cell.length_a   1.000
_cell.length_b   1.000
_cell.length_c   1.000
_cell.angle_alpha   90.00
_cell.angle_beta   90.00
_cell.angle_gamma   90.00
#
_symmetry.space_group_name_H-M   'P 1'
#
loop_
_entity.id
_entity.type
_entity.pdbx_description
1 polymer ?
#
loop_
_entity_poly.entity_id
_entity_poly.type
_entity_poly.pdbx_seq_one_letter_code
_entity_poly.pdbx_strand_id
1 'polypeptide(L)'
;MQRRGGGTRKERLLRAKMKKKMQDDDPSNGGANTFEDILQMSDLSEQSLLENLRRRYEHELIYTYVGHILIAINPYQQLDVYSERKMTEYYGKAMGMLPPHVFALADHAYTQLIQGGALDPANQSIIISGESGSGKTETTKIIMQYLARATSYRKEEGSVVDTTMSGALGKLEERVLESNPLLESFGNAKTLRNDNSSRFGKFIEIQFNHHGKIVGAQILNFLLEKTRIVSQSLGERNYHIFYQLLAGADNA
;
A
#
# COMPACT_ATOMS: atom_id res chain seq x y z
N MET A 1 -40.79 31.67 31.25
CA MET A 1 -40.35 31.82 29.85
C MET A 1 -38.94 32.42 29.83
N GLN A 2 -37.89 31.60 29.76
CA GLN A 2 -36.50 32.07 29.61
C GLN A 2 -36.00 31.71 28.21
N ARG A 3 -35.76 32.72 27.37
CA ARG A 3 -35.19 32.55 26.03
C ARG A 3 -33.69 32.26 26.18
N ARG A 4 -33.27 31.04 25.81
CA ARG A 4 -31.85 30.67 25.69
C ARG A 4 -31.28 31.36 24.45
N GLY A 5 -30.37 32.32 24.64
CA GLY A 5 -29.68 33.04 23.58
C GLY A 5 -28.76 32.11 22.77
N GLY A 6 -29.18 31.77 21.55
CA GLY A 6 -28.31 31.14 20.56
C GLY A 6 -27.47 32.22 19.88
N GLY A 7 -26.15 32.21 20.13
CA GLY A 7 -25.20 33.12 19.48
C GLY A 7 -25.30 33.06 17.95
N THR A 8 -24.95 34.19 17.32
CA THR A 8 -25.03 34.38 15.87
C THR A 8 -24.18 33.37 15.11
N ARG A 9 -24.51 33.09 13.84
CA ARG A 9 -23.77 32.15 12.97
C ARG A 9 -22.26 32.44 12.94
N LYS A 10 -21.88 33.72 13.03
CA LYS A 10 -20.48 34.17 13.05
C LYS A 10 -19.76 33.78 14.33
N GLU A 11 -20.42 33.88 15.49
CA GLU A 11 -19.88 33.46 16.79
C GLU A 11 -19.74 31.93 16.90
N ARG A 12 -20.68 31.17 16.32
CA ARG A 12 -20.59 29.71 16.26
C ARG A 12 -19.39 29.28 15.39
N LEU A 13 -19.16 29.96 14.27
CA LEU A 13 -17.99 29.72 13.41
C LEU A 13 -16.67 30.08 14.10
N LEU A 14 -16.65 31.20 14.82
CA LEU A 14 -15.44 31.62 15.55
C LEU A 14 -15.12 30.66 16.68
N ARG A 15 -16.13 30.18 17.43
CA ARG A 15 -15.97 29.11 18.43
C ARG A 15 -15.51 27.79 17.83
N ALA A 16 -16.01 27.42 16.63
CA ALA A 16 -15.56 26.22 15.95
C ALA A 16 -14.09 26.33 15.49
N LYS A 17 -13.69 27.50 14.96
CA LYS A 17 -12.29 27.78 14.60
C LYS A 17 -11.36 27.81 15.81
N MET A 18 -11.80 28.40 16.92
CA MET A 18 -11.04 28.42 18.17
C MET A 18 -10.94 27.04 18.80
N LYS A 19 -12.01 26.22 18.79
CA LYS A 19 -11.97 24.83 19.24
C LYS A 19 -11.02 23.98 18.40
N LYS A 20 -11.02 24.15 17.08
CA LYS A 20 -10.07 23.44 16.19
C LYS A 20 -8.63 23.82 16.52
N LYS A 21 -8.34 25.12 16.66
CA LYS A 21 -7.02 25.62 17.03
C LYS A 21 -6.56 25.13 18.42
N MET A 22 -7.45 25.08 19.41
CA MET A 22 -7.15 24.55 20.75
C MET A 22 -6.97 23.03 20.79
N GLN A 23 -7.54 22.31 19.82
CA GLN A 23 -7.37 20.87 19.65
C GLN A 23 -6.05 20.54 18.94
N ASP A 24 -5.58 21.45 18.08
CA ASP A 24 -4.24 21.40 17.48
C ASP A 24 -3.12 21.79 18.49
N ASP A 25 -3.45 22.56 19.53
CA ASP A 25 -2.52 23.05 20.57
C ASP A 25 -2.54 22.24 21.89
N ASP A 26 -3.15 21.04 21.94
CA ASP A 26 -3.19 20.19 23.15
C ASP A 26 -1.81 19.55 23.43
N PRO A 27 -1.11 19.93 24.52
CA PRO A 27 0.23 19.41 24.85
C PRO A 27 0.23 17.95 25.32
N SER A 28 -0.94 17.30 25.44
CA SER A 28 -1.04 15.85 25.67
C SER A 28 -0.91 15.02 24.38
N ASN A 29 -0.89 15.66 23.21
CA ASN A 29 -0.62 15.03 21.92
C ASN A 29 0.89 15.03 21.62
N GLY A 30 1.64 14.17 22.32
CA GLY A 30 3.10 14.06 22.23
C GLY A 30 3.63 13.45 20.91
N GLY A 31 3.26 13.97 19.74
CA GLY A 31 3.76 13.51 18.44
C GLY A 31 3.99 14.67 17.48
N ALA A 32 5.16 14.71 16.83
CA ALA A 32 5.67 15.81 16.01
C ALA A 32 4.63 16.57 15.16
N ASN A 33 4.74 17.90 15.17
CA ASN A 33 4.01 18.85 14.32
C ASN A 33 4.23 18.54 12.83
N THR A 34 3.51 17.54 12.32
CA THR A 34 3.62 16.95 10.98
C THR A 34 2.21 16.68 10.44
N PHE A 35 2.06 16.77 9.13
CA PHE A 35 0.80 16.57 8.42
C PHE A 35 0.73 15.16 7.86
N GLU A 36 -0.38 14.47 8.14
CA GLU A 36 -0.69 13.16 7.56
C GLU A 36 -1.10 13.23 6.09
N ASP A 37 -1.73 14.34 5.68
CA ASP A 37 -2.07 14.65 4.31
C ASP A 37 -1.40 15.97 3.92
N ILE A 38 -0.55 15.92 2.90
CA ILE A 38 0.18 17.09 2.39
C ILE A 38 -0.77 18.20 1.96
N LEU A 39 -1.99 17.88 1.50
CA LEU A 39 -2.98 18.90 1.11
C LEU A 39 -3.49 19.76 2.27
N GLN A 40 -3.19 19.39 3.52
CA GLN A 40 -3.54 20.16 4.71
C GLN A 40 -2.47 21.21 5.08
N MET A 41 -1.30 21.16 4.43
CA MET A 41 -0.20 22.10 4.66
C MET A 41 -0.55 23.47 4.06
N SER A 42 -0.24 24.55 4.78
CA SER A 42 -0.41 25.91 4.28
C SER A 42 0.70 26.33 3.31
N ASP A 43 1.89 25.76 3.45
CA ASP A 43 3.03 25.97 2.56
C ASP A 43 3.38 24.65 1.86
N LEU A 44 3.35 24.66 0.52
CA LEU A 44 3.65 23.52 -0.35
C LEU A 44 5.02 23.67 -1.02
N SER A 45 5.91 24.51 -0.48
CA SER A 45 7.29 24.60 -0.92
C SER A 45 8.04 23.27 -0.77
N GLU A 46 9.01 23.00 -1.65
CA GLU A 46 9.84 21.78 -1.60
C GLU A 46 10.47 21.57 -0.22
N GLN A 47 10.96 22.65 0.41
CA GLN A 47 11.54 22.62 1.74
C GLN A 47 10.54 22.15 2.80
N SER A 48 9.33 22.70 2.80
CA SER A 48 8.29 22.32 3.76
C SER A 48 7.81 20.88 3.57
N LEU A 49 7.66 20.44 2.31
CA LEU A 49 7.31 19.06 1.98
C LEU A 49 8.37 18.07 2.47
N LEU A 50 9.64 18.35 2.16
CA LEU A 50 10.76 17.50 2.55
C LEU A 50 10.90 17.43 4.08
N GLU A 51 10.74 18.55 4.77
CA GLU A 51 10.80 18.59 6.23
C GLU A 51 9.65 17.80 6.89
N ASN A 52 8.44 17.87 6.33
CA ASN A 52 7.32 17.06 6.82
C ASN A 52 7.60 15.57 6.67
N LEU A 53 8.03 15.15 5.47
CA LEU A 53 8.36 13.75 5.18
C LEU A 53 9.52 13.25 6.04
N ARG A 54 10.58 14.06 6.22
CA ARG A 54 11.73 13.75 7.07
C ARG A 54 11.31 13.51 8.52
N ARG A 55 10.54 14.44 9.10
CA ARG A 55 10.06 14.31 10.49
C ARG A 55 9.17 13.09 10.67
N ARG A 56 8.26 12.81 9.72
CA ARG A 56 7.42 11.61 9.77
C ARG A 56 8.26 10.34 9.73
N TYR A 57 9.24 10.28 8.83
CA TYR A 57 10.17 9.16 8.73
C TYR A 57 10.98 8.94 10.02
N GLU A 58 11.45 10.01 10.66
CA GLU A 58 12.16 9.95 11.95
C GLU A 58 11.30 9.40 13.10
N HIS A 59 9.97 9.45 12.97
CA HIS A 59 9.00 8.86 13.91
C HIS A 59 8.44 7.52 13.39
N GLU A 60 9.11 6.88 12.43
CA GLU A 60 8.70 5.60 11.82
C GLU A 60 7.34 5.64 11.10
N LEU A 61 6.86 6.84 10.77
CA LEU A 61 5.64 7.07 9.99
C LEU A 61 5.97 7.12 8.49
N ILE A 62 6.07 5.94 7.87
CA ILE A 62 6.55 5.79 6.48
C ILE A 62 5.52 6.17 5.40
N TYR A 63 4.26 6.32 5.77
CA TYR A 63 3.16 6.63 4.85
C TYR A 63 2.65 8.06 5.07
N THR A 64 2.39 8.76 3.97
CA THR A 64 1.81 10.12 3.97
C THR A 64 0.85 10.26 2.79
N TYR A 65 -0.35 10.80 3.02
CA TYR A 65 -1.32 11.06 1.96
C TYR A 65 -0.96 12.32 1.16
N VAL A 66 -1.39 12.31 -0.09
CA VAL A 66 -1.52 13.48 -0.96
C VAL A 66 -2.87 13.36 -1.67
N GLY A 67 -3.95 13.73 -0.97
CA GLY A 67 -5.30 13.39 -1.40
C GLY A 67 -5.48 11.88 -1.59
N HIS A 68 -5.71 11.43 -2.83
CA HIS A 68 -5.87 10.00 -3.16
C HIS A 68 -4.55 9.27 -3.48
N ILE A 69 -3.43 9.99 -3.50
CA ILE A 69 -2.09 9.40 -3.70
C ILE A 69 -1.49 9.09 -2.33
N LEU A 70 -0.70 8.01 -2.25
CA LEU A 70 0.04 7.64 -1.05
C LEU A 70 1.55 7.70 -1.32
N ILE A 71 2.25 8.55 -0.57
CA ILE A 71 3.71 8.54 -0.51
C ILE A 71 4.14 7.47 0.50
N ALA A 72 5.05 6.60 0.09
CA ALA A 72 5.66 5.57 0.92
C ALA A 72 7.18 5.71 0.88
N ILE A 73 7.82 5.85 2.05
CA ILE A 73 9.28 5.91 2.18
C ILE A 73 9.75 4.58 2.76
N ASN A 74 10.50 3.80 1.98
CA ASN A 74 10.98 2.49 2.42
C ASN A 74 11.95 2.63 3.60
N PRO A 75 11.64 2.05 4.78
CA PRO A 75 12.48 2.18 5.97
C PRO A 75 13.67 1.22 5.98
N TYR A 76 13.76 0.27 5.04
CA TYR A 76 14.77 -0.80 5.00
C TYR A 76 14.86 -1.64 6.29
N GLN A 77 13.78 -1.63 7.09
CA GLN A 77 13.61 -2.42 8.30
C GLN A 77 12.18 -2.95 8.37
N GLN A 78 11.98 -4.01 9.15
CA GLN A 78 10.65 -4.54 9.42
C GLN A 78 9.95 -3.63 10.43
N LEU A 79 8.74 -3.19 10.09
CA LEU A 79 7.86 -2.44 10.97
C LEU A 79 6.62 -3.28 11.28
N ASP A 80 6.15 -3.27 12.53
CA ASP A 80 4.93 -3.98 12.96
C ASP A 80 3.66 -3.16 12.62
N VAL A 81 3.50 -2.82 11.34
CA VAL A 81 2.37 -2.02 10.84
C VAL A 81 1.41 -2.81 9.94
N TYR A 82 1.79 -4.04 9.58
CA TYR A 82 1.07 -4.88 8.60
C TYR A 82 0.28 -6.03 9.24
N SER A 83 -0.10 -5.90 10.52
CA SER A 83 -0.81 -6.97 11.23
C SER A 83 -2.25 -7.16 10.74
N GLU A 84 -2.78 -8.38 10.90
CA GLU A 84 -4.18 -8.74 10.62
C GLU A 84 -5.19 -7.85 11.34
N ARG A 85 -4.87 -7.46 12.57
CA ARG A 85 -5.67 -6.50 13.35
C ARG A 85 -5.77 -5.16 12.62
N LYS A 86 -4.66 -4.67 12.08
CA LYS A 86 -4.62 -3.42 11.32
C LYS A 86 -5.38 -3.55 10.00
N MET A 87 -5.28 -4.69 9.30
CA MET A 87 -6.10 -4.94 8.10
C MET A 87 -7.60 -4.86 8.42
N THR A 88 -8.02 -5.46 9.55
CA THR A 88 -9.42 -5.41 10.03
C THR A 88 -9.87 -3.98 10.33
N GLU A 89 -9.00 -3.19 10.98
CA GLU A 89 -9.28 -1.80 11.34
C GLU A 89 -9.58 -0.93 10.11
N TYR A 90 -8.82 -1.12 9.03
CA TYR A 90 -8.94 -0.36 7.79
C TYR A 90 -10.07 -0.83 6.86
N TYR A 91 -10.60 -2.04 7.07
CA TYR A 91 -11.64 -2.59 6.21
C TYR A 91 -12.94 -1.76 6.22
N GLY A 92 -13.40 -1.37 5.03
CA GLY A 92 -14.61 -0.57 4.83
C GLY A 92 -14.53 0.85 5.37
N LYS A 93 -13.33 1.38 5.62
CA LYS A 93 -13.13 2.75 6.09
C LYS A 93 -12.82 3.67 4.92
N ALA A 94 -13.55 4.79 4.85
CA ALA A 94 -13.26 5.81 3.86
C ALA A 94 -11.83 6.34 4.01
N MET A 95 -11.15 6.57 2.90
CA MET A 95 -9.79 7.13 2.86
C MET A 95 -9.76 8.46 3.62
N GLY A 96 -8.73 8.66 4.46
CA GLY A 96 -8.59 9.84 5.31
C GLY A 96 -9.31 9.77 6.67
N MET A 97 -10.14 8.75 6.93
CA MET A 97 -10.73 8.53 8.27
C MET A 97 -9.72 7.93 9.28
N LEU A 98 -8.73 7.21 8.76
CA LEU A 98 -7.64 6.60 9.52
C LEU A 98 -6.30 7.14 9.01
N PRO A 99 -5.22 7.04 9.82
CA PRO A 99 -3.90 7.49 9.43
C PRO A 99 -3.43 6.91 8.08
N PRO A 100 -2.50 7.58 7.38
CA PRO A 100 -1.94 7.11 6.12
C PRO A 100 -1.46 5.67 6.19
N HIS A 101 -2.01 4.82 5.31
CA HIS A 101 -1.59 3.44 5.20
C HIS A 101 -1.92 2.85 3.84
N VAL A 102 -1.11 1.89 3.38
CA VAL A 102 -1.36 1.15 2.13
C VAL A 102 -2.70 0.39 2.14
N PHE A 103 -3.16 -0.01 3.33
CA PHE A 103 -4.47 -0.65 3.50
C PHE A 103 -5.64 0.28 3.16
N ALA A 104 -5.54 1.59 3.46
CA ALA A 104 -6.58 2.54 3.07
C ALA A 104 -6.66 2.68 1.54
N LEU A 105 -5.51 2.69 0.86
CA LEU A 105 -5.44 2.72 -0.61
C LEU A 105 -6.07 1.46 -1.21
N ALA A 106 -5.72 0.28 -0.67
CA ALA A 106 -6.24 -0.99 -1.12
C ALA A 106 -7.75 -1.13 -0.87
N ASP A 107 -8.24 -0.72 0.31
CA ASP A 107 -9.67 -0.72 0.66
C ASP A 107 -10.46 0.26 -0.22
N HIS A 108 -9.89 1.43 -0.52
CA HIS A 108 -10.51 2.39 -1.41
C HIS A 108 -10.71 1.79 -2.80
N ALA A 109 -9.66 1.23 -3.40
CA ALA A 109 -9.74 0.56 -4.70
C ALA A 109 -10.73 -0.62 -4.68
N TYR A 110 -10.68 -1.46 -3.65
CA TYR A 110 -11.60 -2.59 -3.50
C TYR A 110 -13.05 -2.13 -3.37
N THR A 111 -13.31 -1.14 -2.53
CA THR A 111 -14.65 -0.59 -2.31
C THR A 111 -15.20 0.04 -3.59
N GLN A 112 -14.39 0.80 -4.34
CA GLN A 112 -14.80 1.37 -5.64
C GLN A 112 -15.10 0.27 -6.66
N LEU A 113 -14.30 -0.81 -6.71
CA LEU A 113 -14.55 -1.95 -7.59
C LEU A 113 -15.91 -2.60 -7.30
N ILE A 114 -16.22 -2.86 -6.02
CA ILE A 114 -17.44 -3.58 -5.63
C ILE A 114 -18.68 -2.68 -5.65
N GLN A 115 -18.59 -1.44 -5.16
CA GLN A 115 -19.73 -0.50 -5.11
C GLN A 115 -20.01 0.13 -6.48
N GLY A 116 -18.96 0.44 -7.24
CA GLY A 116 -19.08 0.94 -8.61
C GLY A 116 -19.79 -0.05 -9.51
N GLY A 117 -19.59 -1.36 -9.30
CA GLY A 117 -20.24 -2.44 -10.05
C GLY A 117 -21.78 -2.44 -10.07
N ALA A 118 -22.45 -1.70 -9.17
CA ALA A 118 -23.92 -1.60 -9.15
C ALA A 118 -24.49 -0.44 -9.99
N LEU A 119 -23.69 0.56 -10.34
CA LEU A 119 -24.15 1.79 -11.03
C LEU A 119 -23.28 2.19 -12.22
N ASP A 120 -21.97 1.90 -12.19
CA ASP A 120 -20.98 2.12 -13.26
C ASP A 120 -19.78 1.15 -13.09
N PRO A 121 -19.83 -0.07 -13.67
CA PRO A 121 -18.81 -1.08 -13.47
C PRO A 121 -17.48 -0.66 -14.12
N ALA A 122 -16.57 -0.13 -13.31
CA ALA A 122 -15.22 0.25 -13.73
C ALA A 122 -14.14 -0.55 -12.99
N ASN A 123 -13.28 -1.22 -13.77
CA ASN A 123 -12.07 -1.87 -13.27
C ASN A 123 -11.16 -0.86 -12.57
N GLN A 124 -10.49 -1.28 -11.50
CA GLN A 124 -9.58 -0.45 -10.73
C GLN A 124 -8.13 -0.84 -10.99
N SER A 125 -7.22 0.13 -10.87
CA SER A 125 -5.78 -0.12 -10.98
C SER A 125 -5.04 0.59 -9.86
N ILE A 126 -4.03 -0.09 -9.31
CA ILE A 126 -3.10 0.49 -8.34
C ILE A 126 -1.73 0.52 -9.02
N ILE A 127 -1.18 1.72 -9.19
CA ILE A 127 0.12 1.93 -9.82
C ILE A 127 1.12 2.29 -8.71
N ILE A 128 2.18 1.49 -8.58
CA ILE A 128 3.25 1.72 -7.62
C ILE A 128 4.50 2.13 -8.38
N SER A 129 4.87 3.41 -8.26
CA SER A 129 6.06 3.98 -8.90
C SER A 129 7.17 4.23 -7.88
N GLY A 130 8.41 4.34 -8.37
CA GLY A 130 9.58 4.64 -7.54
C GLY A 130 10.86 4.07 -8.11
N GLU A 131 11.99 4.58 -7.64
CA GLU A 131 13.32 4.11 -8.05
C GLU A 131 13.61 2.66 -7.61
N SER A 132 14.72 2.10 -8.08
CA SER A 132 15.16 0.77 -7.60
C SER A 132 15.42 0.81 -6.10
N GLY A 133 14.91 -0.19 -5.36
CA GLY A 133 15.02 -0.25 -3.90
C GLY A 133 13.91 0.47 -3.13
N SER A 134 13.00 1.20 -3.79
CA SER A 134 11.93 1.96 -3.12
C SER A 134 10.82 1.12 -2.45
N GLY A 135 10.92 -0.21 -2.47
CA GLY A 135 9.92 -1.10 -1.83
C GLY A 135 8.70 -1.46 -2.68
N LYS A 136 8.70 -1.19 -3.99
CA LYS A 136 7.54 -1.47 -4.89
C LYS A 136 6.99 -2.89 -4.74
N THR A 137 7.87 -3.89 -4.86
CA THR A 137 7.50 -5.32 -4.80
C THR A 137 6.90 -5.69 -3.44
N GLU A 138 7.46 -5.17 -2.35
CA GLU A 138 6.95 -5.44 -1.00
C GLU A 138 5.58 -4.79 -0.78
N THR A 139 5.41 -3.54 -1.22
CA THR A 139 4.10 -2.86 -1.20
C THR A 139 3.05 -3.65 -2.00
N THR A 140 3.40 -4.22 -3.16
CA THR A 140 2.50 -5.09 -3.92
C THR A 140 2.10 -6.32 -3.13
N LYS A 141 3.04 -7.00 -2.45
CA LYS A 141 2.75 -8.17 -1.61
C LYS A 141 1.76 -7.82 -0.49
N ILE A 142 1.97 -6.69 0.18
CA ILE A 142 1.11 -6.20 1.28
C ILE A 142 -0.30 -5.88 0.77
N ILE A 143 -0.44 -5.25 -0.40
CA ILE A 143 -1.75 -4.99 -1.02
C ILE A 143 -2.47 -6.29 -1.33
N MET A 144 -1.77 -7.28 -1.91
CA MET A 144 -2.38 -8.59 -2.21
C MET A 144 -2.87 -9.30 -0.96
N GLN A 145 -2.09 -9.30 0.13
CA GLN A 145 -2.50 -9.84 1.43
C GLN A 145 -3.75 -9.14 1.95
N TYR A 146 -3.79 -7.81 1.86
CA TYR A 146 -4.97 -7.04 2.26
C TYR A 146 -6.21 -7.42 1.45
N LEU A 147 -6.11 -7.49 0.13
CA LEU A 147 -7.25 -7.84 -0.75
C LEU A 147 -7.75 -9.27 -0.48
N ALA A 148 -6.83 -10.22 -0.29
CA ALA A 148 -7.16 -11.59 0.13
C ALA A 148 -8.00 -11.59 1.41
N ARG A 149 -7.54 -10.83 2.41
CA ARG A 149 -8.19 -10.72 3.70
C ARG A 149 -9.54 -9.99 3.61
N ALA A 150 -9.63 -8.91 2.83
CA ALA A 150 -10.86 -8.17 2.58
C ALA A 150 -11.97 -9.06 2.02
N THR A 151 -11.62 -9.97 1.11
CA THR A 151 -12.60 -10.92 0.56
C THR A 151 -13.15 -11.87 1.63
N SER A 152 -12.33 -12.26 2.60
CA SER A 152 -12.75 -13.15 3.71
C SER A 152 -13.80 -12.51 4.61
N TYR A 153 -13.81 -11.18 4.74
CA TYR A 153 -14.82 -10.46 5.54
C TYR A 153 -16.21 -10.43 4.90
N ARG A 154 -16.31 -10.62 3.57
CA ARG A 154 -17.60 -10.71 2.90
C ARG A 154 -18.17 -12.13 3.05
N LYS A 155 -19.29 -12.25 3.77
CA LYS A 155 -20.07 -13.48 3.86
C LYS A 155 -20.90 -13.68 2.60
N GLU A 156 -21.01 -14.90 2.11
CA GLU A 156 -22.20 -15.34 1.37
C GLU A 156 -23.32 -15.59 2.38
N GLU A 157 -24.55 -15.17 2.07
CA GLU A 157 -25.71 -15.56 2.86
C GLU A 157 -25.81 -17.11 2.86
N GLY A 158 -25.59 -17.73 4.02
CA GLY A 158 -25.74 -19.19 4.21
C GLY A 158 -24.44 -19.99 4.42
N SER A 159 -23.25 -19.40 4.26
CA SER A 159 -21.99 -20.10 4.54
C SER A 159 -21.57 -19.96 6.00
N VAL A 160 -21.35 -21.10 6.68
CA VAL A 160 -20.80 -21.17 8.04
C VAL A 160 -19.41 -20.56 8.01
N VAL A 161 -19.19 -19.53 8.84
CA VAL A 161 -17.89 -18.90 8.99
C VAL A 161 -16.97 -19.93 9.61
N ASP A 162 -16.07 -20.51 8.81
CA ASP A 162 -14.96 -21.23 9.38
C ASP A 162 -13.98 -20.20 9.95
N THR A 163 -14.23 -19.86 11.21
CA THR A 163 -13.42 -18.94 12.01
C THR A 163 -11.99 -19.48 12.23
N THR A 164 -11.67 -20.68 11.72
CA THR A 164 -10.32 -21.26 11.72
C THR A 164 -9.43 -20.76 10.57
N MET A 165 -9.95 -19.97 9.62
CA MET A 165 -9.17 -19.30 8.57
C MET A 165 -8.35 -18.09 9.08
N SER A 166 -7.83 -18.18 10.32
CA SER A 166 -6.98 -17.18 10.96
C SER A 166 -5.50 -17.28 10.53
N GLY A 167 -5.18 -18.07 9.50
CA GLY A 167 -3.79 -18.24 9.07
C GLY A 167 -3.57 -18.79 7.66
N ALA A 168 -4.62 -19.13 6.92
CA ALA A 168 -4.48 -19.60 5.55
C ALA A 168 -4.84 -18.47 4.60
N LEU A 169 -3.82 -17.74 4.14
CA LEU A 169 -3.86 -17.05 2.86
C LEU A 169 -4.49 -18.03 1.85
N GLY A 170 -5.52 -17.62 1.09
CA GLY A 170 -6.18 -18.56 0.19
C GLY A 170 -5.19 -19.18 -0.80
N LYS A 171 -5.48 -20.40 -1.27
CA LYS A 171 -4.58 -21.16 -2.17
C LYS A 171 -4.21 -20.40 -3.45
N LEU A 172 -5.06 -19.46 -3.89
CA LEU A 172 -4.81 -18.66 -5.08
C LEU A 172 -3.80 -17.55 -4.77
N GLU A 173 -3.96 -16.87 -3.64
CA GLU A 173 -3.08 -15.80 -3.19
C GLU A 173 -1.70 -16.33 -2.81
N GLU A 174 -1.64 -17.50 -2.16
CA GLU A 174 -0.40 -18.22 -1.91
C GLU A 174 0.34 -18.49 -3.21
N ARG A 175 -0.32 -19.04 -4.24
CA ARG A 175 0.29 -19.27 -5.56
C ARG A 175 0.78 -17.99 -6.24
N VAL A 176 0.03 -16.88 -6.13
CA VAL A 176 0.46 -15.59 -6.69
C VAL A 176 1.70 -15.08 -5.95
N LEU A 177 1.77 -15.23 -4.63
CA LEU A 177 2.95 -14.85 -3.84
C LEU A 177 4.15 -15.78 -4.09
N GLU A 178 3.93 -17.09 -4.17
CA GLU A 178 4.95 -18.12 -4.48
C GLU A 178 5.54 -17.98 -5.88
N SER A 179 4.81 -17.35 -6.81
CA SER A 179 5.35 -17.02 -8.13
C SER A 179 6.47 -15.97 -8.07
N ASN A 180 6.55 -15.15 -7.01
CA ASN A 180 7.54 -14.08 -6.91
C ASN A 180 8.97 -14.62 -6.89
N PRO A 181 9.37 -15.57 -6.01
CA PRO A 181 10.71 -16.16 -6.07
C PRO A 181 11.14 -16.63 -7.46
N LEU A 182 10.22 -17.25 -8.22
CA LEU A 182 10.48 -17.69 -9.59
C LEU A 182 10.74 -16.48 -10.51
N LEU A 183 9.84 -15.49 -10.50
CA LEU A 183 9.98 -14.28 -11.32
C LEU A 183 11.21 -13.46 -10.93
N GLU A 184 11.56 -13.39 -9.66
CA GLU A 184 12.76 -12.73 -9.16
C GLU A 184 14.02 -13.45 -9.65
N SER A 185 14.02 -14.78 -9.67
CA SER A 185 15.16 -15.56 -10.17
C SER A 185 15.45 -15.26 -11.64
N PHE A 186 14.42 -15.20 -12.47
CA PHE A 186 14.56 -14.96 -13.92
C PHE A 186 14.62 -13.48 -14.31
N GLY A 187 14.12 -12.57 -13.46
CA GLY A 187 13.91 -11.17 -13.81
C GLY A 187 14.68 -10.17 -12.95
N ASN A 188 15.28 -10.58 -11.84
CA ASN A 188 16.09 -9.70 -11.00
C ASN A 188 17.58 -9.89 -11.26
N ALA A 189 18.33 -8.81 -11.07
CA ALA A 189 19.77 -8.77 -11.16
C ALA A 189 20.35 -7.78 -10.14
N LYS A 190 21.64 -7.93 -9.81
CA LYS A 190 22.37 -6.91 -9.04
C LYS A 190 22.71 -5.72 -9.94
N THR A 191 22.38 -4.53 -9.45
CA THR A 191 22.88 -3.25 -9.94
C THR A 191 23.83 -2.62 -8.92
N LEU A 192 24.44 -1.48 -9.23
CA LEU A 192 25.30 -0.75 -8.28
C LEU A 192 24.58 -0.30 -7.00
N ARG A 193 23.25 -0.09 -7.06
CA ARG A 193 22.45 0.46 -5.95
C ARG A 193 21.53 -0.56 -5.28
N ASN A 194 21.27 -1.69 -5.92
CA ASN A 194 20.32 -2.69 -5.44
C ASN A 194 20.74 -4.09 -5.89
N ASP A 195 20.98 -4.97 -4.92
CA ASP A 195 21.37 -6.37 -5.15
C ASP A 195 20.26 -7.25 -5.72
N ASN A 196 18.99 -6.89 -5.52
CA ASN A 196 17.82 -7.61 -6.01
C ASN A 196 16.90 -6.68 -6.82
N SER A 197 17.44 -6.06 -7.87
CA SER A 197 16.69 -5.12 -8.71
C SER A 197 15.88 -5.87 -9.77
N SER A 198 14.55 -5.73 -9.75
CA SER A 198 13.71 -6.17 -10.87
C SER A 198 14.04 -5.40 -12.14
N ARG A 199 14.38 -6.14 -13.21
CA ARG A 199 14.68 -5.61 -14.55
C ARG A 199 13.62 -6.02 -15.57
N PHE A 200 12.40 -6.19 -15.07
CA PHE A 200 11.18 -6.46 -15.82
C PHE A 200 10.02 -5.68 -15.20
N GLY A 201 9.04 -5.33 -16.02
CA GLY A 201 7.74 -4.85 -15.58
C GLY A 201 6.82 -6.02 -15.25
N LYS A 202 6.09 -5.90 -14.14
CA LYS A 202 5.09 -6.88 -13.71
C LYS A 202 3.73 -6.22 -13.63
N PHE A 203 2.76 -6.76 -14.34
CA PHE A 203 1.35 -6.41 -14.20
C PHE A 203 0.63 -7.59 -13.57
N ILE A 204 -0.08 -7.36 -12.47
CA ILE A 204 -0.85 -8.39 -11.77
C ILE A 204 -2.32 -8.01 -11.89
N GLU A 205 -3.07 -8.82 -12.61
CA GLU A 205 -4.51 -8.76 -12.66
C GLU A 205 -5.09 -9.65 -11.58
N ILE A 206 -5.99 -9.12 -10.76
CA ILE A 206 -6.75 -9.88 -9.76
C ILE A 206 -8.22 -9.78 -10.14
N GLN A 207 -8.85 -10.93 -10.31
CA GLN A 207 -10.21 -11.04 -10.82
C GLN A 207 -11.17 -11.31 -9.66
N PHE A 208 -12.23 -10.52 -9.58
CA PHE A 208 -13.25 -10.62 -8.54
C PHE A 208 -14.60 -11.00 -9.14
N ASN A 209 -15.39 -11.79 -8.43
CA ASN A 209 -16.80 -12.01 -8.78
C ASN A 209 -17.69 -10.87 -8.26
N HIS A 210 -18.98 -10.91 -8.62
CA HIS A 210 -19.98 -9.92 -8.17
C HIS A 210 -20.17 -9.85 -6.65
N HIS A 211 -19.80 -10.91 -5.91
CA HIS A 211 -19.81 -10.93 -4.44
C HIS A 211 -18.51 -10.36 -3.84
N GLY A 212 -17.57 -9.91 -4.66
CA GLY A 212 -16.28 -9.37 -4.25
C GLY A 212 -15.28 -10.40 -3.73
N LYS A 213 -15.45 -11.68 -4.10
CA LYS A 213 -14.46 -12.74 -3.85
C LYS A 213 -13.47 -12.83 -5.00
N ILE A 214 -12.20 -13.12 -4.69
CA ILE A 214 -11.20 -13.40 -5.72
C ILE A 214 -11.55 -14.74 -6.39
N VAL A 215 -11.61 -14.74 -7.72
CA VAL A 215 -11.86 -15.95 -8.54
C VAL A 215 -10.69 -16.31 -9.43
N GLY A 216 -9.75 -15.40 -9.65
CA GLY A 216 -8.60 -15.62 -10.52
C GLY A 216 -7.54 -14.56 -10.34
N ALA A 217 -6.33 -14.87 -10.84
CA ALA A 217 -5.25 -13.91 -10.94
C ALA A 217 -4.39 -14.23 -12.16
N GLN A 218 -3.91 -13.20 -12.85
CA GLN A 218 -3.01 -13.32 -13.99
C GLN A 218 -1.81 -12.41 -13.79
N ILE A 219 -0.63 -12.91 -14.13
CA ILE A 219 0.60 -12.11 -14.13
C ILE A 219 1.04 -11.94 -15.58
N LEU A 220 1.06 -10.70 -16.05
CA LEU A 220 1.61 -10.32 -17.34
C LEU A 220 2.98 -9.68 -17.11
N ASN A 221 4.01 -10.28 -17.71
CA ASN A 221 5.37 -9.75 -17.65
C ASN A 221 5.65 -8.95 -18.91
N PHE A 222 6.20 -7.75 -18.73
CA PHE A 222 6.55 -6.86 -19.84
C PHE A 222 7.99 -6.35 -19.68
N LEU A 223 8.65 -6.03 -20.80
CA LEU A 223 9.91 -5.25 -20.83
C LEU A 223 11.06 -5.84 -19.99
N LEU A 224 11.43 -7.10 -20.23
CA LEU A 224 12.70 -7.66 -19.71
C LEU A 224 13.90 -6.92 -20.34
N GLU A 225 14.87 -6.50 -19.53
CA GLU A 225 16.12 -5.89 -20.00
C GLU A 225 17.00 -6.93 -20.72
N LYS A 226 16.71 -7.18 -22.00
CA LYS A 226 17.41 -8.20 -22.81
C LYS A 226 18.89 -7.91 -23.00
N THR A 227 19.29 -6.63 -23.04
CA THR A 227 20.69 -6.21 -23.20
C THR A 227 21.60 -6.76 -22.10
N ARG A 228 21.08 -6.91 -20.87
CA ARG A 228 21.82 -7.49 -19.73
C ARG A 228 22.31 -8.92 -19.97
N ILE A 229 21.67 -9.66 -20.86
CA ILE A 229 22.06 -11.04 -21.17
C ILE A 229 23.45 -11.08 -21.81
N VAL A 230 23.72 -10.16 -22.73
CA VAL A 230 24.95 -10.16 -23.53
C VAL A 230 26.08 -9.34 -22.88
N SER A 231 25.75 -8.30 -22.12
CA SER A 231 26.74 -7.46 -21.45
C SER A 231 26.19 -6.84 -20.17
N GLN A 232 27.05 -6.64 -19.18
CA GLN A 232 26.73 -5.96 -17.92
C GLN A 232 27.69 -4.80 -17.71
N SER A 233 27.18 -3.74 -17.07
CA SER A 233 28.05 -2.66 -16.60
C SER A 233 28.99 -3.17 -15.51
N LEU A 234 30.15 -2.51 -15.37
CA LEU A 234 31.14 -2.87 -14.36
C LEU A 234 30.51 -2.83 -12.95
N GLY A 235 30.65 -3.94 -12.20
CA GLY A 235 30.10 -4.08 -10.84
C GLY A 235 28.66 -4.59 -10.77
N GLU A 236 27.98 -4.76 -11.90
CA GLU A 236 26.66 -5.39 -11.96
C GLU A 236 26.74 -6.90 -12.22
N ARG A 237 25.65 -7.62 -11.92
CA ARG A 237 25.52 -9.05 -12.25
C ARG A 237 24.45 -9.27 -13.32
N ASN A 238 24.50 -10.44 -13.94
CA ASN A 238 23.43 -10.93 -14.79
C ASN A 238 22.22 -11.39 -13.94
N TYR A 239 21.18 -11.93 -14.58
CA TYR A 239 20.01 -12.47 -13.89
C TYR A 239 20.39 -13.58 -12.91
N HIS A 240 19.73 -13.59 -11.73
CA HIS A 240 20.05 -14.50 -10.63
C HIS A 240 20.03 -15.96 -11.03
N ILE A 241 19.10 -16.35 -11.92
CA ILE A 241 18.93 -17.73 -12.38
C ILE A 241 20.22 -18.34 -12.93
N PHE A 242 21.07 -17.56 -13.60
CA PHE A 242 22.33 -18.10 -14.14
C PHE A 242 23.29 -18.51 -13.03
N TYR A 243 23.36 -17.72 -11.95
CA TYR A 243 24.22 -18.02 -10.81
C TYR A 243 23.62 -19.14 -9.95
N GLN A 244 22.31 -19.13 -9.74
CA GLN A 244 21.60 -20.19 -9.02
C GLN A 244 21.74 -21.54 -9.72
N LEU A 245 21.62 -21.57 -11.06
CA LEU A 245 21.78 -22.80 -11.84
C LEU A 245 23.22 -23.33 -11.76
N LEU A 246 24.22 -22.46 -11.93
CA LEU A 246 25.63 -22.87 -11.86
C LEU A 246 26.03 -23.39 -10.47
N ALA A 247 25.45 -22.83 -9.39
CA ALA A 247 25.75 -23.23 -8.03
C ALA A 247 24.93 -24.43 -7.54
N GLY A 248 23.72 -24.61 -8.06
CA GLY A 248 22.73 -25.58 -7.55
C GLY A 248 22.41 -26.74 -8.49
N ALA A 249 22.97 -26.79 -9.70
CA ALA A 249 22.82 -27.95 -10.57
C ALA A 249 23.61 -29.14 -10.03
N ASP A 250 22.99 -30.33 -10.06
CA ASP A 250 23.69 -31.58 -9.78
C ASP A 250 24.79 -31.81 -10.84
N ASN A 251 25.87 -32.47 -10.45
CA ASN A 251 26.90 -32.92 -11.39
C ASN A 251 26.31 -34.02 -12.29
N ALA A 252 25.69 -33.61 -13.40
CA ALA A 252 25.23 -34.50 -14.45
C ALA A 252 26.39 -35.10 -15.25
#